data_AF-A0A495Z353-F1
#
_entry.id   AF-A0A495Z353-F1
#
_cell.length_a   1.000
_cell.length_b   1.000
_cell.length_c   1.000
_cell.angle_alpha   90.00
_cell.angle_beta   90.00
_cell.angle_gamma   90.00
#
_symmetry.space_group_name_H-M   'P 1'
#
loop_
_entity.id
_entity.type
_entity.pdbx_description
1 polymer ?
#
loop_
_entity_poly.entity_id
_entity_poly.type
_entity_poly.pdbx_seq_one_letter_code
_entity_poly.pdbx_strand_id
1 'polypeptide(L)'
;ITFITMLIATLSISGVPFIFSGFWSKDKILAGVLGRAMEWSSVHHYILFIIALSAAGITAFYMFRLIFMTFFGEPRNQEMHDMAHESPRSMTVPLIVLAILSFPVVNTLWFNKDYVKPPPQPHLHAPQHVYLSPDSKTGGQGVALSLFGVSEAVAAEEEGGQDTHADAGHHGHGPAHTIAMVLSIIVAGFGIFLSWLFYHRRTLSAESVATTFRPIYNLFWHKYYFDEFYDGVLVALTVWKARLFAQFDGSVVDGIVNGVGVVTRDILAAFVGLFDNSVVDGIVNRVAQVTWSVGGRIRRIQTGAIQTYLFVVLAGIVLLILIFRAL
;
A
#
# COMPACT_ATOMS: atom_id res chain seq x y z
N ILE A 1 2.73 22.15 28.23
CA ILE A 1 2.69 22.86 26.91
C ILE A 1 1.77 22.11 25.95
N THR A 2 1.83 20.78 25.97
CA THR A 2 0.95 19.86 25.22
C THR A 2 -0.53 20.24 25.22
N PHE A 3 -1.11 20.64 26.36
CA PHE A 3 -2.51 21.06 26.44
C PHE A 3 -2.81 22.26 25.53
N ILE A 4 -2.02 23.33 25.64
CA ILE A 4 -2.24 24.58 24.90
C ILE A 4 -2.06 24.34 23.40
N THR A 5 -1.04 23.58 23.00
CA THR A 5 -0.81 23.26 21.59
C THR A 5 -1.95 22.41 21.01
N MET A 6 -2.45 21.43 21.76
CA MET A 6 -3.59 20.61 21.34
C MET A 6 -4.90 21.40 21.30
N LEU A 7 -5.09 22.33 22.23
CA LEU A 7 -6.24 23.23 22.25
C LEU A 7 -6.24 24.16 21.04
N ILE A 8 -5.09 24.76 20.68
CA ILE A 8 -4.94 25.60 19.49
C ILE A 8 -5.28 24.82 18.22
N ALA A 9 -4.73 23.61 18.08
CA ALA A 9 -5.04 22.73 16.95
C ALA A 9 -6.54 22.38 16.89
N THR A 10 -7.14 22.10 18.04
CA THR A 10 -8.57 21.79 18.18
C THR A 10 -9.46 22.96 17.79
N LEU A 11 -9.14 24.17 18.25
CA LEU A 11 -9.87 25.39 17.90
C LEU A 11 -9.73 25.73 16.41
N SER A 12 -8.57 25.45 15.81
CA SER A 12 -8.34 25.64 14.38
C SER A 12 -9.17 24.67 13.54
N ILE A 13 -9.13 23.37 13.85
CA ILE A 13 -9.91 22.39 13.09
C ILE A 13 -11.42 22.51 13.34
N SER A 14 -11.88 22.93 14.52
CA SER A 14 -13.31 23.15 14.77
C SER A 14 -13.85 24.41 14.10
N GLY A 15 -12.98 25.26 13.53
CA GLY A 15 -13.39 26.47 12.82
C GLY A 15 -13.89 27.56 13.75
N VAL A 16 -13.28 27.75 14.93
CA VAL A 16 -13.65 28.87 15.81
C VAL A 16 -13.36 30.20 15.08
N PRO A 17 -14.33 31.11 15.03
CA PRO A 17 -14.23 32.28 14.17
C PRO A 17 -13.12 33.24 14.61
N PHE A 18 -12.67 34.06 13.66
CA PHE A 18 -11.74 35.19 13.81
C PHE A 18 -10.26 34.88 14.10
N ILE A 19 -9.93 33.80 14.81
CA ILE A 19 -8.57 33.62 15.36
C ILE A 19 -7.78 32.50 14.66
N PHE A 20 -8.40 31.59 13.90
CA PHE A 20 -7.71 30.41 13.36
C PHE A 20 -7.85 30.23 11.84
N SER A 21 -6.82 29.68 11.21
CA SER A 21 -6.77 29.45 9.76
C SER A 21 -7.86 28.48 9.26
N GLY A 22 -8.23 27.49 10.07
CA GLY A 22 -9.20 26.48 9.67
C GLY A 22 -10.61 27.02 9.40
N PHE A 23 -10.99 28.16 10.01
CA PHE A 23 -12.26 28.82 9.72
C PHE A 23 -12.35 29.28 8.27
N TRP A 24 -11.33 29.98 7.77
CA TRP A 24 -11.30 30.50 6.39
C TRP A 24 -11.28 29.41 5.34
N SER A 25 -10.59 28.29 5.61
CA SER A 25 -10.54 27.15 4.69
C SER A 25 -11.89 26.41 4.63
N LYS A 26 -12.53 26.17 5.78
CA LYS A 26 -13.82 25.48 5.85
C LYS A 26 -14.98 26.31 5.32
N ASP A 27 -14.97 27.62 5.61
CA ASP A 27 -16.03 28.54 5.20
C ASP A 27 -16.08 28.68 3.67
N LYS A 28 -14.93 28.76 2.99
CA LYS A 28 -14.88 28.84 1.52
C LYS A 28 -15.54 27.64 0.85
N ILE A 29 -15.30 26.43 1.35
CA ILE A 29 -15.90 25.21 0.80
C ILE A 29 -17.41 25.21 1.05
N LEU A 30 -17.86 25.53 2.27
CA LEU A 30 -19.29 25.60 2.60
C LEU A 30 -20.02 26.68 1.79
N ALA A 31 -19.41 27.85 1.64
CA ALA A 31 -19.93 28.94 0.83
C ALA A 31 -19.99 28.59 -0.66
N GLY A 32 -18.98 27.88 -1.18
CA GLY A 32 -18.96 27.39 -2.56
C GLY A 32 -20.07 26.38 -2.84
N VAL A 33 -20.24 25.38 -1.96
CA VAL A 33 -21.32 24.38 -2.09
C VAL A 33 -22.70 25.03 -1.98
N LEU A 34 -22.88 25.99 -1.06
CA LEU A 34 -24.15 26.70 -0.91
C LEU A 34 -24.43 27.64 -2.09
N GLY A 35 -23.41 28.34 -2.60
CA GLY A 35 -23.53 29.19 -3.79
C GLY A 35 -24.02 28.40 -5.00
N ARG A 36 -23.38 27.26 -5.28
CA ARG A 36 -23.82 26.35 -6.35
C ARG A 36 -25.22 25.77 -6.07
N ALA A 37 -25.56 25.49 -4.82
CA ALA A 37 -26.90 25.03 -4.46
C ALA A 37 -27.99 26.07 -4.74
N MET A 38 -27.71 27.35 -4.46
CA MET A 38 -28.64 28.46 -4.70
C MET A 38 -28.78 28.77 -6.20
N GLU A 39 -27.68 28.79 -6.94
CA GLU A 39 -27.67 29.06 -8.39
C GLU A 39 -28.42 27.99 -9.19
N TRP A 40 -28.13 26.71 -8.92
CA TRP A 40 -28.65 25.59 -9.72
C TRP A 40 -29.97 25.02 -9.16
N SER A 41 -30.46 25.56 -8.04
CA SER A 41 -31.68 25.12 -7.33
C SER A 41 -31.83 23.59 -7.23
N SER A 42 -30.70 22.89 -7.14
CA SER A 42 -30.62 21.44 -7.27
C SER A 42 -30.56 20.81 -5.90
N VAL A 43 -31.47 19.87 -5.63
CA VAL A 43 -31.59 19.18 -4.33
C VAL A 43 -30.27 18.52 -3.92
N HIS A 44 -29.52 17.97 -4.87
CA HIS A 44 -28.23 17.30 -4.62
C HIS A 44 -27.19 18.21 -3.94
N HIS A 45 -27.09 19.48 -4.36
CA HIS A 45 -26.12 20.41 -3.79
C HIS A 45 -26.52 20.86 -2.38
N TYR A 46 -27.82 21.00 -2.10
CA TYR A 46 -28.31 21.23 -0.74
C TYR A 46 -28.03 20.05 0.19
N ILE A 47 -28.18 18.81 -0.30
CA ILE A 47 -27.83 17.61 0.48
C ILE A 47 -26.34 17.62 0.83
N LEU A 48 -25.47 17.91 -0.14
CA LEU A 48 -24.02 18.03 0.11
C LEU A 48 -23.69 19.13 1.12
N PHE A 49 -24.35 20.29 1.03
CA PHE A 49 -24.19 21.36 2.00
C PHE A 49 -24.58 20.92 3.42
N ILE A 50 -25.73 20.26 3.58
CA ILE A 50 -26.21 19.78 4.89
C ILE A 50 -25.27 18.71 5.45
N ILE A 51 -24.77 17.79 4.62
CA ILE A 51 -23.80 16.77 5.04
C ILE A 51 -22.50 17.43 5.49
N ALA A 52 -21.96 18.38 4.72
CA ALA A 52 -20.74 19.10 5.06
C ALA A 52 -20.90 19.93 6.34
N LEU A 53 -22.03 20.62 6.50
CA LEU A 53 -22.36 21.40 7.69
C LEU A 53 -22.48 20.49 8.93
N SER A 54 -23.17 19.35 8.79
CA SER A 54 -23.30 18.35 9.87
C SER A 54 -21.93 17.76 10.25
N ALA A 55 -21.10 17.44 9.25
CA ALA A 55 -19.74 16.96 9.47
C ALA A 55 -18.88 17.99 10.21
N ALA A 56 -19.04 19.29 9.93
CA ALA A 56 -18.36 20.35 10.66
C ALA A 56 -18.77 20.38 12.14
N GLY A 57 -20.07 20.26 12.44
CA GLY A 57 -20.58 20.18 13.81
C GLY A 57 -20.10 18.94 14.57
N ILE A 58 -20.15 17.77 13.93
CA ILE A 58 -19.63 16.51 14.48
C ILE A 58 -18.12 16.63 14.75
N THR A 59 -17.39 17.31 13.87
CA THR A 59 -15.95 17.58 14.03
C THR A 59 -15.66 18.38 15.29
N ALA A 60 -16.40 19.47 15.49
CA ALA A 60 -16.27 20.26 16.71
C ALA A 60 -16.61 19.42 17.95
N PHE A 61 -17.67 18.61 17.89
CA PHE A 61 -18.09 17.75 18.99
C PHE A 61 -17.02 16.73 19.41
N TYR A 62 -16.49 15.93 18.47
CA TYR A 62 -15.55 14.85 18.82
C TYR A 62 -14.17 15.39 19.23
N MET A 63 -13.72 16.51 18.67
CA MET A 63 -12.43 17.12 19.03
C MET A 63 -12.48 17.70 20.45
N PHE A 64 -13.54 18.42 20.81
CA PHE A 64 -13.71 18.90 22.18
C PHE A 64 -13.97 17.77 23.16
N ARG A 65 -14.62 16.69 22.72
CA ARG A 65 -14.80 15.48 23.55
C ARG A 65 -13.43 14.93 23.94
N LEU A 66 -12.50 14.86 23.00
CA LEU A 66 -11.12 14.42 23.26
C LEU A 66 -10.42 15.34 24.27
N ILE A 67 -10.54 16.66 24.12
CA ILE A 67 -9.96 17.62 25.06
C ILE A 67 -10.51 17.44 26.48
N PHE A 68 -11.83 17.40 26.63
CA PHE A 68 -12.47 17.27 27.94
C PHE A 68 -12.17 15.93 28.61
N MET A 69 -12.14 14.84 27.86
CA MET A 69 -11.79 13.52 28.42
C MET A 69 -10.31 13.39 28.80
N THR A 70 -9.40 14.03 28.06
CA THR A 70 -7.95 13.86 28.27
C THR A 70 -7.39 14.79 29.34
N PHE A 71 -7.84 16.05 29.36
CA PHE A 71 -7.24 17.09 30.22
C PHE A 71 -8.11 17.52 31.40
N PHE A 72 -9.43 17.36 31.32
CA PHE A 72 -10.36 17.77 32.38
C PHE A 72 -11.08 16.58 33.03
N GLY A 73 -10.79 15.35 32.58
CA GLY A 73 -11.31 14.12 33.13
C GLY A 73 -10.54 13.66 34.37
N GLU A 74 -11.14 12.74 35.12
CA GLU A 74 -10.43 12.05 36.20
C GLU A 74 -9.46 11.04 35.61
N PRO A 75 -8.22 10.91 36.14
CA PRO A 75 -7.27 9.92 35.66
C PRO A 75 -7.84 8.52 35.78
N ARG A 76 -7.81 7.76 34.67
CA ARG A 76 -8.18 6.33 34.68
C ARG A 76 -7.17 5.48 35.43
N ASN A 77 -5.91 5.91 35.48
CA ASN A 77 -4.82 5.24 36.18
C ASN A 77 -3.97 6.30 36.90
N GLN A 78 -4.00 6.28 38.23
CA GLN A 78 -3.34 7.27 39.06
C GLN A 78 -1.80 7.17 38.98
N GLU A 79 -1.26 5.96 38.94
CA GLU A 79 0.20 5.75 38.87
C GLU A 79 0.80 6.33 37.57
N MET A 80 0.10 6.14 36.44
CA MET A 80 0.53 6.71 35.16
C MET A 80 0.43 8.23 35.11
N HIS A 81 -0.54 8.80 35.82
CA HIS A 81 -0.67 10.25 35.93
C HIS A 81 0.50 10.84 36.71
N ASP A 82 0.89 10.20 37.83
CA ASP A 82 1.95 10.71 38.69
C ASP A 82 3.35 10.58 38.06
N MET A 83 3.53 9.63 37.13
CA MET A 83 4.73 9.50 36.31
C MET A 83 4.73 10.38 35.05
N ALA A 84 3.61 11.04 34.72
CA ALA A 84 3.51 11.84 33.51
C ALA A 84 4.36 13.11 33.62
N HIS A 85 5.31 13.26 32.70
CA HIS A 85 6.12 14.47 32.57
C HIS A 85 5.94 15.09 31.19
N GLU A 86 6.24 16.39 31.08
CA GLU A 86 6.21 17.09 29.80
C GLU A 86 7.26 16.48 28.84
N SER A 87 6.97 16.53 27.54
CA SER A 87 7.89 16.03 26.51
C SER A 87 9.20 16.85 26.46
N PRO A 88 10.33 16.22 26.09
CA PRO A 88 11.60 16.91 25.94
C PRO A 88 11.54 17.98 24.84
N ARG A 89 12.45 18.97 24.90
CA ARG A 89 12.48 20.14 23.99
C ARG A 89 12.52 19.77 22.51
N SER A 90 13.07 18.61 22.14
CA SER A 90 13.08 18.10 20.77
C SER A 90 11.67 17.84 20.20
N MET A 91 10.68 17.55 21.04
CA MET A 91 9.28 17.40 20.62
C MET A 91 8.46 18.68 20.85
N THR A 92 8.72 19.40 21.95
CA THR A 92 7.94 20.60 22.30
C THR A 92 8.18 21.75 21.32
N VAL A 93 9.41 21.92 20.81
CA VAL A 93 9.73 23.01 19.88
C VAL A 93 8.94 22.87 18.56
N PRO A 94 8.93 21.71 17.87
CA PRO A 94 8.06 21.51 16.71
C PRO A 94 6.57 21.78 17.01
N LEU A 95 6.05 21.31 18.15
CA LEU A 95 4.65 21.53 18.53
C LEU A 95 4.30 23.02 18.69
N ILE A 96 5.18 23.79 19.32
CA ILE A 96 4.99 25.24 19.49
C ILE A 96 5.02 25.94 18.13
N VAL A 97 5.98 25.59 17.26
CA VAL A 97 6.08 26.18 15.92
C VAL A 97 4.81 25.90 15.11
N LEU A 98 4.33 24.65 15.08
CA LEU A 98 3.10 24.29 14.37
C LEU A 98 1.85 24.97 14.95
N ALA A 99 1.78 25.12 16.27
CA ALA A 99 0.70 25.85 16.92
C ALA A 99 0.71 27.34 16.52
N ILE A 100 1.89 27.97 16.40
CA ILE A 100 2.02 29.35 15.92
C ILE A 100 1.60 29.46 14.45
N LEU A 101 2.00 28.51 13.60
CA LEU A 101 1.61 28.48 12.18
C LEU A 101 0.09 28.29 11.97
N SER A 102 -0.62 27.76 12.97
CA SER A 102 -2.08 27.58 12.91
C SER A 102 -2.86 28.91 13.01
N PHE A 103 -2.22 29.99 13.45
CA PHE A 103 -2.83 31.31 13.48
C PHE A 103 -2.85 31.94 12.06
N PRO A 104 -3.97 32.54 11.65
CA PRO A 104 -4.22 33.03 10.31
C PRO A 104 -3.32 34.21 9.98
N VAL A 105 -2.86 34.98 10.98
CA VAL A 105 -1.87 36.06 10.80
C VAL A 105 -0.63 35.53 10.08
N VAL A 106 -0.19 34.30 10.40
CA VAL A 106 0.95 33.68 9.74
C VAL A 106 0.61 33.20 8.34
N ASN A 107 -0.60 32.69 8.12
CA ASN A 107 -1.08 32.25 6.81
C ASN A 107 -1.19 33.43 5.83
N THR A 108 -1.77 34.56 6.24
CA THR A 108 -1.90 35.76 5.38
C THR A 108 -0.55 36.38 5.03
N LEU A 109 0.46 36.23 5.90
CA LEU A 109 1.83 36.70 5.67
C LEU A 109 2.64 35.76 4.74
N TRP A 110 2.36 34.45 4.76
CA TRP A 110 3.18 33.45 4.05
C TRP A 110 2.55 32.96 2.73
N PHE A 111 1.22 32.89 2.66
CA PHE A 111 0.48 32.40 1.49
C PHE A 111 -0.17 33.58 0.77
N ASN A 112 0.67 34.35 0.07
CA ASN A 112 0.20 35.31 -0.93
C ASN A 112 -0.54 34.54 -2.05
N LYS A 113 -1.59 35.13 -2.63
CA LYS A 113 -2.57 34.48 -3.53
C LYS A 113 -1.99 33.92 -4.85
N ASP A 114 -0.68 34.06 -5.07
CA ASP A 114 -0.03 33.86 -6.37
C ASP A 114 0.65 32.48 -6.56
N TYR A 115 0.67 31.60 -5.54
CA TYR A 115 1.50 30.38 -5.57
C TYR A 115 0.82 29.12 -6.11
N VAL A 116 -0.51 29.08 -6.20
CA VAL A 116 -1.23 27.92 -6.76
C VAL A 116 -2.03 28.41 -7.96
N LYS A 117 -1.34 28.55 -9.10
CA LYS A 117 -2.02 28.63 -10.39
C LYS A 117 -2.35 27.20 -10.80
N PRO A 118 -3.63 26.79 -10.92
CA PRO A 118 -3.94 25.49 -11.48
C PRO A 118 -3.33 25.41 -12.89
N PRO A 119 -2.79 24.25 -13.30
CA PRO A 119 -2.33 24.07 -14.67
C PRO A 119 -3.49 24.42 -15.62
N PRO A 120 -3.24 25.06 -16.78
CA PRO A 120 -4.27 25.39 -17.73
C PRO A 120 -4.99 24.11 -18.14
N GLN A 121 -6.20 23.94 -17.63
CA GLN A 121 -7.06 22.83 -17.97
C GLN A 121 -7.50 23.03 -19.43
N PRO A 122 -7.25 22.07 -20.35
CA PRO A 122 -7.90 22.10 -21.64
C PRO A 122 -9.40 21.97 -21.37
N HIS A 123 -10.11 23.07 -21.53
CA HIS A 123 -11.56 23.15 -21.48
C HIS A 123 -12.10 22.23 -22.59
N LEU A 124 -12.31 20.96 -22.25
CA LEU A 124 -13.24 20.12 -22.98
C LEU A 124 -14.57 20.85 -22.87
N HIS A 125 -14.97 21.51 -23.95
CA HIS A 125 -16.31 22.03 -24.09
C HIS A 125 -17.23 20.80 -23.99
N ALA A 126 -17.76 20.53 -22.81
CA ALA A 126 -18.93 19.70 -22.69
C ALA A 126 -20.00 20.37 -23.56
N PRO A 127 -20.56 19.70 -24.58
CA PRO A 127 -21.57 20.31 -25.41
C PRO A 127 -22.70 20.80 -24.51
N GLN A 128 -23.08 22.07 -24.68
CA GLN A 128 -24.22 22.68 -24.01
C GLN A 128 -25.35 21.66 -23.90
N HIS A 129 -25.95 21.51 -22.72
CA HIS A 129 -27.17 20.74 -22.54
C HIS A 129 -28.26 21.33 -23.44
N VAL A 130 -28.37 20.81 -24.66
CA VAL A 130 -29.52 21.03 -25.53
C VAL A 130 -30.70 20.44 -24.77
N TYR A 131 -31.61 21.31 -24.32
CA TYR A 131 -32.95 20.92 -23.92
C TYR A 131 -33.61 20.29 -25.14
N LEU A 132 -33.52 18.97 -25.27
CA LEU A 132 -34.27 18.22 -26.25
C LEU A 132 -35.70 18.11 -25.72
N SER A 133 -36.58 18.97 -26.26
CA SER A 133 -38.02 18.77 -26.25
C SER A 133 -38.37 17.36 -26.76
N PRO A 134 -39.44 16.73 -26.24
CA PRO A 134 -39.74 15.35 -26.56
C PRO A 134 -40.33 15.27 -27.97
N ASP A 135 -39.52 14.91 -28.97
CA ASP A 135 -40.09 14.43 -30.22
C ASP A 135 -39.26 13.41 -30.99
N SER A 136 -39.96 12.32 -31.32
CA SER A 136 -39.74 11.36 -32.41
C SER A 136 -38.41 10.59 -32.59
N LYS A 137 -38.52 9.27 -32.34
CA LYS A 137 -38.02 8.13 -33.14
C LYS A 137 -36.56 8.13 -33.64
N THR A 138 -35.76 7.26 -33.01
CA THR A 138 -34.71 6.32 -33.50
C THR A 138 -33.68 6.20 -32.38
N GLY A 139 -33.34 5.04 -31.81
CA GLY A 139 -32.86 3.82 -32.46
C GLY A 139 -31.38 3.67 -32.10
N GLY A 140 -31.06 2.88 -31.06
CA GLY A 140 -29.73 2.31 -30.87
C GLY A 140 -28.92 2.73 -29.64
N GLN A 141 -28.92 1.83 -28.64
CA GLN A 141 -27.75 1.35 -27.89
C GLN A 141 -26.87 2.36 -27.14
N GLY A 142 -26.96 2.33 -25.80
CA GLY A 142 -25.98 2.95 -24.90
C GLY A 142 -26.34 2.89 -23.42
N VAL A 143 -27.11 1.88 -22.98
CA VAL A 143 -27.49 1.69 -21.57
C VAL A 143 -26.63 0.58 -20.99
N ALA A 144 -25.44 0.90 -20.47
CA ALA A 144 -24.65 -0.08 -19.68
C ALA A 144 -23.48 0.47 -18.86
N LEU A 145 -23.16 1.77 -18.84
CA LEU A 145 -21.91 2.23 -18.19
C LEU A 145 -21.99 3.57 -17.47
N SER A 146 -23.09 3.83 -16.77
CA SER A 146 -23.22 4.96 -15.82
C SER A 146 -23.50 4.53 -14.37
N LEU A 147 -23.58 3.21 -14.11
CA LEU A 147 -23.96 2.66 -12.80
C LEU A 147 -22.77 2.39 -11.85
N PHE A 148 -21.53 2.42 -12.36
CA PHE A 148 -20.31 2.27 -11.55
C PHE A 148 -19.53 3.58 -11.54
N GLY A 149 -20.11 4.59 -10.91
CA GLY A 149 -19.46 5.87 -10.61
C GLY A 149 -18.41 5.75 -9.51
N VAL A 150 -17.34 5.00 -9.77
CA VAL A 150 -16.07 5.15 -9.04
C VAL A 150 -15.35 6.32 -9.70
N SER A 151 -15.74 7.54 -9.34
CA SER A 151 -14.93 8.72 -9.59
C SER A 151 -14.16 9.00 -8.32
N GLU A 152 -12.84 8.89 -8.40
CA GLU A 152 -11.89 9.30 -7.38
C GLU A 152 -12.31 10.66 -6.81
N ALA A 153 -12.74 10.67 -5.54
CA ALA A 153 -12.92 11.89 -4.77
C ALA A 153 -11.55 12.41 -4.33
N VAL A 154 -10.72 12.73 -5.32
CA VAL A 154 -9.63 13.69 -5.16
C VAL A 154 -10.32 15.05 -5.19
N ALA A 155 -10.16 15.81 -4.11
CA ALA A 155 -10.67 17.16 -3.98
C ALA A 155 -10.22 18.00 -5.19
N ALA A 156 -11.11 18.16 -6.16
CA ALA A 156 -10.94 19.04 -7.28
C ALA A 156 -11.24 20.46 -6.81
N GLU A 157 -10.19 21.20 -6.49
CA GLU A 157 -10.17 22.65 -6.55
C GLU A 157 -10.32 23.06 -8.02
N GLU A 158 -11.53 23.42 -8.42
CA GLU A 158 -11.80 24.11 -9.68
C GLU A 158 -12.58 25.40 -9.39
N GLU A 159 -11.91 26.55 -9.47
CA GLU A 159 -12.47 27.75 -10.10
C GLU A 159 -11.37 28.44 -10.92
N GLY A 160 -11.59 28.45 -12.23
CA GLY A 160 -10.68 28.98 -13.26
C GLY A 160 -10.88 30.47 -13.55
N GLY A 161 -9.90 31.03 -14.27
CA GLY A 161 -10.02 32.32 -14.94
C GLY A 161 -10.41 32.14 -16.41
N GLN A 162 -11.50 32.82 -16.77
CA GLN A 162 -11.90 33.43 -18.05
C GLN A 162 -11.30 32.89 -19.37
N ASP A 163 -12.18 32.41 -20.27
CA ASP A 163 -12.36 33.06 -21.58
C ASP A 163 -13.74 32.77 -22.19
N THR A 164 -14.46 33.87 -22.47
CA THR A 164 -15.62 34.07 -23.37
C THR A 164 -16.88 33.20 -23.15
N HIS A 165 -17.89 33.84 -22.53
CA HIS A 165 -19.27 33.39 -22.23
C HIS A 165 -19.57 32.89 -20.80
N ALA A 166 -19.04 33.56 -19.78
CA ALA A 166 -19.65 33.60 -18.44
C ALA A 166 -19.13 34.81 -17.63
N ASP A 167 -19.13 36.00 -18.24
CA ASP A 167 -18.67 37.24 -17.60
C ASP A 167 -19.75 37.83 -16.66
N ALA A 168 -20.14 37.07 -15.63
CA ALA A 168 -21.14 37.50 -14.65
C ALA A 168 -21.10 36.79 -13.27
N GLY A 169 -19.99 36.13 -12.87
CA GLY A 169 -19.97 35.28 -11.66
C GLY A 169 -18.99 35.65 -10.55
N HIS A 170 -17.96 36.44 -10.84
CA HIS A 170 -16.91 36.73 -9.88
C HIS A 170 -17.08 38.17 -9.37
N HIS A 171 -17.08 38.36 -8.03
CA HIS A 171 -17.35 39.60 -7.27
C HIS A 171 -18.76 39.80 -6.70
N GLY A 172 -19.55 38.73 -6.55
CA GLY A 172 -20.68 38.75 -5.61
C GLY A 172 -20.18 38.48 -4.18
N HIS A 173 -20.04 39.51 -3.35
CA HIS A 173 -20.18 39.35 -1.89
C HIS A 173 -21.61 38.87 -1.59
N GLY A 174 -21.92 37.62 -1.93
CA GLY A 174 -23.29 37.12 -1.95
C GLY A 174 -23.83 36.87 -0.55
N PRO A 175 -25.17 36.87 -0.38
CA PRO A 175 -25.83 36.40 0.85
C PRO A 175 -25.47 34.95 1.17
N ALA A 176 -25.10 34.12 0.17
CA ALA A 176 -24.70 32.74 0.39
C ALA A 176 -23.47 32.60 1.29
N HIS A 177 -22.45 33.44 1.11
CA HIS A 177 -21.23 33.37 1.91
C HIS A 177 -21.49 33.77 3.37
N THR A 178 -22.27 34.82 3.61
CA THR A 178 -22.62 35.25 4.97
C THR A 178 -23.54 34.23 5.65
N ILE A 179 -24.49 33.65 4.92
CA ILE A 179 -25.38 32.59 5.43
C ILE A 179 -24.57 31.33 5.79
N ALA A 180 -23.70 30.85 4.90
CA ALA A 180 -22.87 29.68 5.15
C ALA A 180 -21.97 29.88 6.38
N MET A 181 -21.37 31.06 6.50
CA MET A 181 -20.50 31.42 7.62
C MET A 181 -21.26 31.41 8.95
N VAL A 182 -22.40 32.08 9.02
CA VAL A 182 -23.21 32.15 10.25
C VAL A 182 -23.71 30.76 10.64
N LEU A 183 -24.22 29.98 9.69
CA LEU A 183 -24.66 28.61 9.94
C LEU A 183 -23.53 27.72 10.43
N SER A 184 -22.33 27.83 9.83
CA SER A 184 -21.14 27.09 10.24
C SER A 184 -20.74 27.42 11.68
N ILE A 185 -20.71 28.70 12.06
CA ILE A 185 -20.39 29.15 13.42
C ILE A 185 -21.40 28.59 14.42
N ILE A 186 -22.70 28.67 14.09
CA ILE A 186 -23.76 28.16 14.96
C ILE A 186 -23.62 26.65 15.17
N VAL A 187 -23.41 25.90 14.09
CA VAL A 187 -23.31 24.43 14.13
C VAL A 187 -22.03 23.96 14.84
N ALA A 188 -20.90 24.61 14.58
CA ALA A 188 -19.65 24.35 15.30
C ALA A 188 -19.81 24.68 16.79
N GLY A 189 -20.35 25.86 17.13
CA GLY A 189 -20.61 26.26 18.51
C GLY A 189 -21.57 25.30 19.23
N PHE A 190 -22.60 24.82 18.53
CA PHE A 190 -23.52 23.81 19.04
C PHE A 190 -22.81 22.47 19.30
N GLY A 191 -21.90 22.03 18.41
CA GLY A 191 -21.08 20.84 18.63
C GLY A 191 -20.17 20.95 19.86
N ILE A 192 -19.52 22.10 20.04
CA ILE A 192 -18.69 22.39 21.23
C ILE A 192 -19.57 22.39 22.50
N PHE A 193 -20.71 23.05 22.44
CA PHE A 193 -21.65 23.16 23.57
C PHE A 193 -22.18 21.79 23.99
N LEU A 194 -22.60 20.95 23.04
CA LEU A 194 -23.01 19.58 23.32
C LEU A 194 -21.86 18.77 23.95
N SER A 195 -20.65 18.90 23.42
CA SER A 195 -19.49 18.19 23.97
C SER A 195 -19.21 18.59 25.42
N TRP A 196 -19.27 19.89 25.71
CA TRP A 196 -19.12 20.43 27.07
C TRP A 196 -20.21 19.90 28.01
N LEU A 197 -21.46 19.80 27.55
CA LEU A 197 -22.58 19.30 28.35
C LEU A 197 -22.44 17.81 28.71
N PHE A 198 -22.00 16.98 27.76
CA PHE A 198 -21.81 15.54 27.97
C PHE A 198 -20.55 15.21 28.79
N TYR A 199 -19.40 15.81 28.46
CA TYR A 199 -18.11 15.34 28.97
C TYR A 199 -17.55 16.19 30.10
N HIS A 200 -17.82 17.50 30.13
CA HIS A 200 -17.33 18.38 31.19
C HIS A 200 -18.36 18.52 32.32
N ARG A 201 -19.61 18.89 32.00
CA ARG A 201 -20.66 19.05 33.01
C ARG A 201 -21.26 17.73 33.49
N ARG A 202 -21.04 16.63 32.74
CA ARG A 202 -21.57 15.28 33.01
C ARG A 202 -23.08 15.23 33.32
N THR A 203 -23.86 16.22 32.88
CA THR A 203 -25.32 16.28 33.12
C THR A 203 -26.09 15.33 32.22
N LEU A 204 -25.52 14.97 31.07
CA LEU A 204 -26.05 13.97 30.15
C LEU A 204 -25.12 12.76 30.15
N SER A 205 -25.66 11.58 30.49
CA SER A 205 -24.92 10.34 30.42
C SER A 205 -24.77 9.90 28.96
N ALA A 206 -23.52 9.90 28.47
CA ALA A 206 -23.19 9.33 27.16
C ALA A 206 -23.56 7.84 27.08
N GLU A 207 -23.48 7.13 28.21
CA GLU A 207 -23.83 5.72 28.32
C GLU A 207 -25.33 5.49 28.10
N SER A 208 -26.20 6.35 28.63
CA SER A 208 -27.65 6.26 28.43
C SER A 208 -28.06 6.43 26.95
N VAL A 209 -27.35 7.31 26.22
CA VAL A 209 -27.56 7.48 24.77
C VAL A 209 -27.08 6.25 24.02
N ALA A 210 -25.91 5.70 24.39
CA ALA A 210 -25.37 4.48 23.79
C ALA A 210 -26.28 3.26 24.00
N THR A 211 -26.87 3.11 25.19
CA THR A 211 -27.81 2.00 25.48
C THR A 211 -29.12 2.14 24.72
N THR A 212 -29.62 3.38 24.55
CA THR A 212 -30.87 3.64 23.80
C THR A 212 -30.68 3.35 22.31
N PHE A 213 -29.58 3.83 21.74
CA PHE A 213 -29.26 3.66 20.32
C PHE A 213 -28.24 2.54 20.09
N ARG A 214 -28.33 1.45 20.86
CA ARG A 214 -27.40 0.31 20.78
C ARG A 214 -27.11 -0.21 19.37
N PRO A 215 -28.08 -0.39 18.44
CA PRO A 215 -27.76 -0.88 17.10
C PRO A 215 -26.89 0.09 16.30
N ILE A 216 -27.18 1.39 16.37
CA ILE A 216 -26.41 2.45 15.68
C ILE A 216 -25.05 2.63 16.35
N TYR A 217 -25.01 2.59 17.69
CA TYR A 217 -23.78 2.63 18.46
C TYR A 217 -22.86 1.46 18.09
N ASN A 218 -23.40 0.23 18.02
CA ASN A 218 -22.62 -0.95 17.63
C ASN A 218 -22.06 -0.82 16.22
N LEU A 219 -22.80 -0.23 15.27
CA LEU A 219 -22.32 0.02 13.92
C LEU A 219 -21.08 0.94 13.93
N PHE A 220 -21.16 2.08 14.63
CA PHE A 220 -20.02 3.00 14.72
C PHE A 220 -18.88 2.46 15.57
N TRP A 221 -19.19 1.69 16.62
CA TRP A 221 -18.20 1.04 17.48
C TRP A 221 -17.33 0.04 16.73
N HIS A 222 -17.94 -0.76 15.84
CA HIS A 222 -17.24 -1.69 14.95
C HIS A 222 -16.82 -1.01 13.63
N LYS A 223 -16.64 0.32 13.59
CA LYS A 223 -16.19 1.06 12.39
C LYS A 223 -16.95 0.65 11.12
N TYR A 224 -18.27 0.56 11.20
CA TYR A 224 -19.15 0.18 10.10
C TYR A 224 -18.98 -1.27 9.60
N TYR A 225 -18.33 -2.15 10.37
CA TYR A 225 -17.95 -3.51 9.98
C TYR A 225 -17.05 -3.58 8.73
N PHE A 226 -16.38 -2.47 8.40
CA PHE A 226 -15.56 -2.39 7.19
C PHE A 226 -14.28 -3.24 7.33
N ASP A 227 -13.67 -3.22 8.51
CA ASP A 227 -12.48 -4.02 8.83
C ASP A 227 -12.82 -5.52 8.75
N GLU A 228 -13.92 -5.95 9.36
CA GLU A 228 -14.40 -7.34 9.37
C GLU A 228 -14.80 -7.82 7.97
N PHE A 229 -15.42 -6.94 7.17
CA PHE A 229 -15.72 -7.24 5.78
C PHE A 229 -14.44 -7.40 4.94
N TYR A 230 -13.48 -6.49 5.10
CA TYR A 230 -12.22 -6.52 4.35
C TYR A 230 -11.43 -7.79 4.67
N ASP A 231 -11.27 -8.10 5.97
CA ASP A 231 -10.56 -9.29 6.42
C ASP A 231 -11.31 -10.58 6.06
N GLY A 232 -12.62 -10.60 6.30
CA GLY A 232 -13.47 -11.78 6.09
C GLY A 232 -13.72 -12.12 4.63
N VAL A 233 -13.72 -11.13 3.73
CA VAL A 233 -13.99 -11.32 2.31
C VAL A 233 -12.72 -11.15 1.49
N LEU A 234 -12.13 -9.95 1.47
CA LEU A 234 -11.05 -9.64 0.53
C LEU A 234 -9.74 -10.35 0.90
N VAL A 235 -9.35 -10.30 2.17
CA VAL A 235 -8.14 -10.99 2.65
C VAL A 235 -8.33 -12.49 2.62
N ALA A 236 -9.46 -12.99 3.13
CA ALA A 236 -9.76 -14.43 3.12
C ALA A 236 -9.72 -15.03 1.71
N LEU A 237 -10.33 -14.38 0.72
CA LEU A 237 -10.28 -14.81 -0.68
C LEU A 237 -8.85 -14.82 -1.23
N THR A 238 -8.05 -13.81 -0.89
CA THR A 238 -6.66 -13.69 -1.33
C THR A 238 -5.79 -14.80 -0.72
N VAL A 239 -5.91 -15.03 0.59
CA VAL A 239 -5.19 -16.10 1.30
C VAL A 239 -5.60 -17.48 0.80
N TRP A 240 -6.89 -17.70 0.55
CA TRP A 240 -7.39 -18.96 0.00
C TRP A 240 -6.76 -19.26 -1.38
N LYS A 241 -6.74 -18.27 -2.28
CA LYS A 241 -6.06 -18.41 -3.59
C LYS A 241 -4.56 -18.68 -3.44
N ALA A 242 -3.88 -17.95 -2.55
CA ALA A 242 -2.46 -18.15 -2.29
C ALA A 242 -2.17 -19.58 -1.78
N ARG A 243 -3.02 -20.11 -0.92
CA ARG A 243 -2.90 -21.50 -0.44
C ARG A 243 -3.08 -22.53 -1.56
N LEU A 244 -4.00 -22.30 -2.49
CA LEU A 244 -4.15 -23.16 -3.67
C LEU A 244 -2.87 -23.17 -4.52
N PHE A 245 -2.27 -22.01 -4.78
CA PHE A 245 -1.01 -21.93 -5.51
C PHE A 245 0.15 -22.57 -4.77
N ALA A 246 0.23 -22.39 -3.44
CA ALA A 246 1.25 -23.04 -2.63
C ALA A 246 1.12 -24.57 -2.63
N GLN A 247 -0.10 -25.10 -2.63
CA GLN A 247 -0.33 -26.55 -2.77
C GLN A 247 0.06 -27.06 -4.15
N PHE A 248 -0.23 -26.29 -5.21
CA PHE A 248 0.18 -26.64 -6.56
C PHE A 248 1.70 -26.67 -6.70
N ASP A 249 2.39 -25.66 -6.18
CA ASP A 249 3.86 -25.59 -6.17
C ASP A 249 4.47 -26.80 -5.43
N GLY A 250 4.05 -27.04 -4.19
CA GLY A 250 4.58 -28.15 -3.39
C GLY A 250 4.22 -29.56 -3.89
N SER A 251 3.20 -29.71 -4.73
CA SER A 251 2.81 -31.03 -5.26
C SER A 251 3.37 -31.27 -6.67
N VAL A 252 3.24 -30.27 -7.55
CA VAL A 252 3.56 -30.40 -8.97
C VAL A 252 5.00 -29.98 -9.23
N VAL A 253 5.38 -28.79 -8.77
CA VAL A 253 6.72 -28.24 -9.05
C VAL A 253 7.77 -29.05 -8.31
N ASP A 254 7.59 -29.26 -7.00
CA ASP A 254 8.49 -30.11 -6.21
C ASP A 254 8.50 -31.56 -6.70
N GLY A 255 7.35 -32.08 -7.14
CA GLY A 255 7.26 -33.42 -7.73
C GLY A 255 8.11 -33.56 -9.00
N ILE A 256 8.05 -32.55 -9.89
CA ILE A 256 8.85 -32.51 -11.10
C ILE A 256 10.35 -32.39 -10.76
N VAL A 257 10.72 -31.48 -9.86
CA VAL A 257 12.13 -31.27 -9.48
C VAL A 257 12.73 -32.53 -8.84
N ASN A 258 12.01 -33.17 -7.92
CA ASN A 258 12.43 -34.43 -7.33
C ASN A 258 12.49 -35.56 -8.36
N GLY A 259 11.56 -35.61 -9.31
CA GLY A 259 11.57 -36.56 -10.42
C GLY A 259 12.81 -36.41 -11.29
N VAL A 260 13.18 -35.18 -11.67
CA VAL A 260 14.43 -34.89 -12.38
C VAL A 260 15.63 -35.33 -11.55
N GLY A 261 15.62 -35.04 -10.24
CA GLY A 261 16.66 -35.47 -9.31
C GLY A 261 16.88 -36.99 -9.29
N VAL A 262 15.79 -37.78 -9.23
CA VAL A 262 15.85 -39.24 -9.28
C VAL A 262 16.41 -39.74 -10.61
N VAL A 263 15.98 -39.16 -11.73
CA VAL A 263 16.48 -39.55 -13.06
C VAL A 263 17.98 -39.29 -13.18
N THR A 264 18.46 -38.11 -12.76
CA THR A 264 19.88 -37.78 -12.86
C THR A 264 20.73 -38.57 -11.86
N ARG A 265 20.32 -38.61 -10.59
CA ARG A 265 21.15 -39.21 -9.54
C ARG A 265 21.09 -40.73 -9.56
N ASP A 266 19.91 -41.31 -9.72
CA ASP A 266 19.73 -42.75 -9.50
C ASP A 266 19.82 -43.52 -10.81
N ILE A 267 19.18 -43.03 -11.90
CA ILE A 267 19.19 -43.74 -13.19
C ILE A 267 20.50 -43.46 -13.95
N LEU A 268 20.85 -42.18 -14.12
CA LEU A 268 22.02 -41.83 -14.93
C LEU A 268 23.33 -42.26 -14.25
N ALA A 269 23.45 -42.10 -12.94
CA ALA A 269 24.64 -42.56 -12.22
C ALA A 269 24.76 -44.09 -12.21
N ALA A 270 23.64 -44.83 -12.12
CA ALA A 270 23.67 -46.28 -12.25
C ALA A 270 24.15 -46.71 -13.64
N PHE A 271 23.70 -46.04 -14.71
CA PHE A 271 24.14 -46.33 -16.07
C PHE A 271 25.63 -46.01 -16.26
N VAL A 272 26.09 -44.85 -15.80
CA VAL A 272 27.51 -44.47 -15.84
C VAL A 272 28.35 -45.45 -15.04
N GLY A 273 27.91 -45.85 -13.85
CA GLY A 273 28.59 -46.83 -13.01
C GLY A 273 28.66 -48.22 -13.64
N LEU A 274 27.61 -48.66 -14.33
CA LEU A 274 27.64 -49.92 -15.09
C LEU A 274 28.64 -49.87 -16.24
N PHE A 275 28.68 -48.75 -16.96
CA PHE A 275 29.61 -48.54 -18.05
C PHE A 275 31.07 -48.52 -17.54
N ASP A 276 31.33 -47.80 -16.46
CA ASP A 276 32.68 -47.68 -15.88
C ASP A 276 33.19 -49.04 -15.39
N ASN A 277 32.41 -49.73 -14.55
CA ASN A 277 32.79 -51.02 -13.97
C ASN A 277 32.89 -52.14 -15.02
N SER A 278 32.07 -52.10 -16.08
CA SER A 278 32.03 -53.21 -17.06
C SER A 278 32.94 -52.97 -18.27
N VAL A 279 32.95 -51.74 -18.79
CA VAL A 279 33.65 -51.40 -20.03
C VAL A 279 35.02 -50.84 -19.72
N VAL A 280 35.09 -49.77 -18.91
CA VAL A 280 36.36 -49.07 -18.64
C VAL A 280 37.30 -49.98 -17.84
N ASP A 281 36.85 -50.45 -16.68
CA ASP A 281 37.62 -51.38 -15.85
C ASP A 281 37.87 -52.70 -16.56
N GLY A 282 36.90 -53.19 -17.34
CA GLY A 282 37.05 -54.40 -18.13
C GLY A 282 38.20 -54.30 -19.14
N ILE A 283 38.33 -53.16 -19.83
CA ILE A 283 39.42 -52.91 -20.78
C ILE A 283 40.76 -52.80 -20.04
N VAL A 284 40.84 -51.99 -18.98
CA VAL A 284 42.08 -51.78 -18.22
C VAL A 284 42.59 -53.10 -17.61
N ASN A 285 41.70 -53.88 -17.01
CA ASN A 285 42.05 -55.18 -16.44
C ASN A 285 42.53 -56.17 -17.50
N ARG A 286 41.92 -56.16 -18.70
CA ARG A 286 42.40 -57.00 -19.82
C ARG A 286 43.78 -56.59 -20.29
N VAL A 287 44.06 -55.29 -20.40
CA VAL A 287 45.40 -54.79 -20.73
C VAL A 287 46.41 -55.28 -19.69
N ALA A 288 46.11 -55.13 -18.40
CA ALA A 288 46.96 -55.61 -17.32
C ALA A 288 47.20 -57.14 -17.39
N GLN A 289 46.15 -57.93 -17.64
CA GLN A 289 46.23 -59.39 -17.80
C GLN A 289 47.10 -59.79 -18.99
N VAL A 290 47.01 -59.09 -20.12
CA VAL A 290 47.85 -59.33 -21.30
C VAL A 290 49.31 -59.02 -20.97
N THR A 291 49.58 -57.87 -20.34
CA THR A 291 50.94 -57.49 -19.92
C THR A 291 51.54 -58.54 -18.97
N TRP A 292 50.80 -58.98 -17.95
CA TRP A 292 51.23 -60.03 -17.03
C TRP A 292 51.47 -61.37 -17.73
N SER A 293 50.58 -61.75 -18.65
CA SER A 293 50.70 -63.00 -19.42
C SER A 293 51.93 -63.00 -20.32
N VAL A 294 52.22 -61.89 -20.99
CA VAL A 294 53.41 -61.72 -21.83
C VAL A 294 54.66 -61.73 -20.97
N GLY A 295 54.68 -60.98 -19.86
CA GLY A 295 55.80 -60.97 -18.91
C GLY A 295 56.10 -62.36 -18.34
N GLY A 296 55.07 -63.12 -17.98
CA GLY A 296 55.21 -64.49 -17.51
C GLY A 296 55.77 -65.45 -18.58
N ARG A 297 55.42 -65.24 -19.85
CA ARG A 297 56.01 -65.99 -20.99
C ARG A 297 57.48 -65.62 -21.19
N ILE A 298 57.82 -64.33 -21.18
CA ILE A 298 59.20 -63.84 -21.32
C ILE A 298 60.07 -64.34 -20.16
N ARG A 299 59.54 -64.37 -18.92
CA ARG A 299 60.26 -64.89 -17.76
C ARG A 299 60.66 -66.36 -17.93
N ARG A 300 59.85 -67.18 -18.60
CA ARG A 300 60.19 -68.60 -18.88
C ARG A 300 61.33 -68.78 -19.89
N ILE A 301 61.69 -67.74 -20.65
CA ILE A 301 62.87 -67.77 -21.53
C ILE A 301 64.16 -67.72 -20.69
N GLN A 302 64.12 -67.18 -19.47
CA GLN A 302 65.25 -67.19 -18.56
C GLN A 302 65.30 -68.55 -17.84
N THR A 303 66.06 -69.49 -18.42
CA THR A 303 66.17 -70.88 -17.93
C THR A 303 67.12 -71.03 -16.74
N GLY A 304 67.93 -70.02 -16.42
CA GLY A 304 68.94 -70.07 -15.35
C GLY A 304 70.18 -70.94 -15.68
N ALA A 305 70.19 -71.61 -16.83
CA ALA A 305 71.32 -72.42 -17.28
C ALA A 305 72.31 -71.57 -18.09
N ILE A 306 73.55 -71.42 -17.61
CA ILE A 306 74.61 -70.59 -18.24
C ILE A 306 74.84 -70.99 -19.72
N GLN A 307 74.69 -72.28 -20.03
CA GLN A 307 74.83 -72.83 -21.39
C GLN A 307 73.83 -72.21 -22.38
N THR A 308 72.58 -71.98 -21.95
CA THR A 308 71.54 -71.39 -22.80
C THR A 308 71.89 -69.94 -23.16
N TYR A 309 72.41 -69.16 -22.21
CA TYR A 309 72.83 -67.77 -22.46
C TYR A 309 74.01 -67.69 -23.43
N LEU A 310 75.02 -68.56 -23.28
CA LEU A 310 76.15 -68.62 -24.21
C LEU A 310 75.70 -68.93 -25.64
N PHE A 311 74.76 -69.89 -25.80
CA PHE A 311 74.20 -70.23 -27.10
C PHE A 311 73.47 -69.04 -27.74
N VAL A 312 72.63 -68.32 -26.97
CA VAL A 312 71.91 -67.14 -27.45
C VAL A 312 72.85 -66.01 -27.86
N VAL A 313 73.90 -65.73 -27.07
CA VAL A 313 74.90 -64.71 -27.39
C VAL A 313 75.64 -65.06 -28.69
N LEU A 314 76.09 -66.30 -28.82
CA LEU A 314 76.84 -66.76 -29.99
C LEU A 314 75.95 -66.72 -31.26
N ALA A 315 74.70 -67.19 -31.15
CA ALA A 315 73.70 -67.05 -32.21
C ALA A 315 73.42 -65.58 -32.56
N GLY A 316 73.35 -64.69 -31.56
CA GLY A 316 73.18 -63.25 -31.74
C GLY A 316 74.35 -62.59 -32.48
N ILE A 317 75.60 -62.98 -32.18
CA ILE A 317 76.80 -62.51 -32.89
C ILE A 317 76.77 -62.98 -34.35
N VAL A 318 76.46 -64.25 -34.60
CA VAL A 318 76.34 -64.79 -35.96
C VAL A 318 75.23 -64.07 -36.73
N LEU A 319 74.07 -63.84 -36.12
CA LEU A 319 72.97 -63.09 -36.72
C LEU A 319 73.39 -61.66 -37.06
N LEU A 320 74.07 -60.96 -36.15
CA LEU A 320 74.58 -59.61 -36.38
C LEU A 320 75.54 -59.57 -37.57
N ILE A 321 76.46 -60.54 -37.66
CA ILE A 321 77.38 -60.66 -38.81
C ILE A 321 76.59 -60.87 -40.10
N LEU A 322 75.56 -61.73 -40.09
CA LEU A 322 74.73 -61.96 -41.28
C LEU A 322 73.93 -60.72 -41.68
N ILE A 323 73.37 -59.98 -40.71
CA ILE A 323 72.64 -58.73 -40.96
C ILE A 323 73.60 -57.67 -41.53
N PHE A 324 74.77 -57.48 -40.93
CA PHE A 324 75.78 -56.53 -41.41
C PHE A 324 76.41 -56.92 -42.76
N ARG A 325 76.34 -58.20 -43.13
CA ARG A 325 76.76 -58.68 -44.45
C ARG A 325 75.66 -58.50 -45.51
N ALA A 326 74.40 -58.47 -45.09
CA ALA A 326 73.24 -58.32 -45.97
C ALA A 326 72.81 -56.86 -46.18
N LEU A 327 73.15 -55.97 -45.23
CA LEU A 327 73.14 -54.51 -45.37
C LEU A 327 74.35 -54.04 -46.18
#